data_AF-A0A8S3Y3F2-F1
#
_entry.id   AF-A0A8S3Y3F2-F1
#
_cell.length_a   1.000
_cell.length_b   1.000
_cell.length_c   1.000
_cell.angle_alpha   90.00
_cell.angle_beta   90.00
_cell.angle_gamma   90.00
#
_symmetry.space_group_name_H-M   'P 1'
#
loop_
_entity.id
_entity.type
_entity.pdbx_description
1 polymer ?
#
loop_
_entity_poly.entity_id
_entity_poly.type
_entity_poly.pdbx_seq_one_letter_code
_entity_poly.pdbx_strand_id
1 'polypeptide(L)'
;MAEFLHIVLSVSLFYTFIAGGACSEDLRFCATVHISPSAYLVPTQHLEWGKWIESYYHTADAEAPTARTSPIKFCTSGREMSPSGTEGRVTVVPLNFGYNSDTNTKFTIEWDRPWSGRSYVREIYDENVYDVEKIKLGPWQYRYNLIYKPLSK
;
A
#
# COMPACT_ATOMS: atom_id res chain seq x y z
N MET A 1 -26.36 -33.77 -57.81
CA MET A 1 -26.21 -32.47 -57.13
C MET A 1 -26.40 -32.73 -55.65
N ALA A 2 -25.30 -32.78 -54.90
CA ALA A 2 -25.30 -33.13 -53.48
C ALA A 2 -25.04 -31.86 -52.68
N GLU A 3 -25.95 -31.54 -51.76
CA GLU A 3 -25.92 -30.34 -50.94
C GLU A 3 -24.90 -30.49 -49.79
N PHE A 4 -24.01 -29.50 -49.68
CA PHE A 4 -23.03 -29.40 -48.60
C PHE A 4 -23.69 -28.79 -47.36
N LEU A 5 -24.01 -29.65 -46.39
CA LEU A 5 -24.46 -29.26 -45.05
C LEU A 5 -23.31 -28.57 -44.30
N HIS A 6 -23.39 -27.24 -44.16
CA HIS A 6 -22.47 -26.47 -43.33
C HIS A 6 -22.87 -26.59 -41.86
N ILE A 7 -22.09 -27.36 -41.09
CA ILE A 7 -22.18 -27.39 -39.64
C ILE A 7 -21.46 -26.15 -39.10
N VAL A 8 -22.24 -25.16 -38.64
CA VAL A 8 -21.72 -24.01 -37.89
C VAL A 8 -21.57 -24.44 -36.43
N LEU A 9 -20.34 -24.78 -36.04
CA LEU A 9 -19.94 -24.97 -34.65
C LEU A 9 -19.84 -23.60 -33.96
N SER A 10 -20.90 -23.14 -33.32
CA SER A 10 -20.83 -22.01 -32.39
C SER A 10 -20.19 -22.49 -31.08
N VAL A 11 -18.90 -22.23 -30.90
CA VAL A 11 -18.22 -22.39 -29.62
C VAL A 11 -18.66 -21.25 -28.71
N SER A 12 -19.71 -21.47 -27.92
CA SER A 12 -20.07 -20.59 -26.82
C SER A 12 -19.02 -20.76 -25.72
N LEU A 13 -18.03 -19.87 -25.70
CA LEU A 13 -17.16 -19.64 -24.55
C LEU A 13 -18.03 -19.06 -23.42
N PHE A 14 -18.64 -19.95 -22.64
CA PHE A 14 -19.16 -19.60 -21.33
C PHE A 14 -17.95 -19.29 -20.44
N TYR A 15 -17.58 -18.02 -20.37
CA TYR A 15 -16.79 -17.51 -19.25
C TYR A 15 -17.69 -17.59 -18.02
N THR A 16 -17.55 -18.68 -17.28
CA THR A 16 -18.06 -18.78 -15.91
C THR A 16 -17.34 -17.72 -15.09
N PHE A 17 -17.97 -16.54 -14.95
CA PHE A 17 -17.68 -15.64 -13.85
C PHE A 17 -18.03 -16.40 -12.58
N ILE A 18 -17.03 -17.01 -11.95
CA ILE A 18 -17.16 -17.42 -10.55
C ILE A 18 -17.25 -16.12 -9.77
N ALA A 19 -18.49 -15.72 -9.48
CA ALA A 19 -18.84 -14.73 -8.48
C ALA A 19 -18.34 -15.25 -7.12
N GLY A 20 -17.08 -14.93 -6.86
CA GLY A 20 -16.29 -15.35 -5.72
C GLY A 20 -14.92 -14.72 -5.85
N GLY A 21 -14.89 -13.45 -6.25
CA GLY A 21 -13.67 -12.66 -6.39
C GLY A 21 -13.11 -12.35 -5.02
N ALA A 22 -12.61 -13.37 -4.33
CA ALA A 22 -11.73 -13.17 -3.20
C ALA A 22 -10.58 -12.29 -3.72
N CYS A 23 -10.50 -11.04 -3.28
CA CYS A 23 -9.26 -10.30 -3.33
C CYS A 23 -8.23 -11.21 -2.66
N SER A 24 -7.36 -11.86 -3.45
CA SER A 24 -6.37 -12.75 -2.89
C SER A 24 -5.55 -11.95 -1.89
N GLU A 25 -5.16 -12.59 -0.79
CA GLU A 25 -4.35 -11.93 0.25
C GLU A 25 -3.07 -11.32 -0.33
N ASP A 26 -2.64 -11.82 -1.49
CA ASP A 26 -1.50 -11.39 -2.27
C ASP A 26 -1.60 -9.97 -2.84
N LEU A 27 -2.76 -9.31 -2.81
CA LEU A 27 -2.95 -7.94 -3.33
C LEU A 27 -3.07 -6.88 -2.23
N ARG A 28 -2.67 -7.22 -1.01
CA ARG A 28 -2.71 -6.33 0.16
C ARG A 28 -1.34 -5.70 0.41
N PHE A 29 -1.33 -4.50 0.99
CA PHE A 29 -0.13 -3.89 1.56
C PHE A 29 -0.46 -3.25 2.89
N CYS A 30 0.31 -3.57 3.93
CA CYS A 30 0.17 -2.97 5.24
C CYS A 30 1.51 -2.50 5.78
N ALA A 31 1.49 -1.34 6.42
CA ALA A 31 2.63 -0.80 7.13
C ALA A 31 2.23 -0.27 8.50
N THR A 32 3.11 -0.49 9.48
CA THR A 32 3.10 0.20 10.76
C THR A 32 4.39 1.00 10.90
N VAL A 33 4.28 2.31 11.09
CA VAL A 33 5.43 3.21 11.25
C VAL A 33 5.49 3.65 12.71
N HIS A 34 6.49 3.17 13.43
CA HIS A 34 6.88 3.66 14.74
C HIS A 34 7.97 4.69 14.57
N ILE A 35 7.85 5.80 15.30
CA ILE A 35 8.88 6.84 15.26
C ILE A 35 9.22 7.29 16.66
N SER A 36 10.52 7.42 16.93
CA SER A 36 11.06 7.82 18.23
C SER A 36 11.99 9.03 18.11
N PRO A 37 11.83 10.05 19.00
CA PRO A 37 10.76 10.22 19.98
C PRO A 37 9.40 10.54 19.33
N SER A 38 8.28 10.15 19.95
CA SER A 38 6.92 10.25 19.39
C SER A 38 6.44 11.67 19.12
N ALA A 39 6.28 12.05 17.84
CA ALA A 39 5.90 13.40 17.42
C ALA A 39 5.69 13.60 15.90
N TYR A 40 4.59 13.17 15.26
CA TYR A 40 4.51 13.17 13.78
C TYR A 40 3.10 13.39 13.24
N LEU A 41 2.98 13.91 12.02
CA LEU A 41 1.75 13.88 11.20
C LEU A 41 1.94 13.00 9.97
N VAL A 42 0.83 12.49 9.45
CA VAL A 42 0.71 12.12 8.03
C VAL A 42 0.33 13.37 7.24
N PRO A 43 1.28 14.09 6.60
CA PRO A 43 0.98 15.24 5.75
C PRO A 43 0.23 14.86 4.46
N THR A 44 0.54 13.71 3.86
CA THR A 44 -0.02 13.31 2.57
C THR A 44 -0.14 11.80 2.44
N GLN A 45 -1.30 11.36 1.95
CA GLN A 45 -1.61 10.00 1.59
C GLN A 45 -2.27 9.99 0.21
N HIS A 46 -1.80 9.11 -0.66
CA HIS A 46 -2.30 8.98 -2.04
C HIS A 46 -2.46 7.50 -2.38
N LEU A 47 -3.58 7.17 -3.00
CA LEU A 47 -3.81 5.87 -3.63
C LEU A 47 -4.06 6.10 -5.12
N GLU A 48 -3.21 5.50 -5.94
CA GLU A 48 -3.43 5.45 -7.38
C GLU A 48 -4.39 4.29 -7.71
N TRP A 49 -4.15 3.12 -7.10
CA TRP A 49 -4.96 1.93 -7.28
C TRP A 49 -5.33 1.27 -5.95
N GLY A 50 -6.49 0.63 -5.94
CA GLY A 50 -6.99 -0.09 -4.78
C GLY A 50 -7.85 0.76 -3.85
N LYS A 51 -7.91 0.34 -2.59
CA LYS A 51 -8.70 0.94 -1.51
C LYS A 51 -7.96 0.82 -0.17
N TRP A 52 -8.25 1.72 0.76
CA TRP A 52 -7.84 1.57 2.17
C TRP A 52 -8.69 0.51 2.86
N ILE A 53 -8.08 -0.26 3.74
CA ILE A 53 -8.76 -1.30 4.52
C ILE A 53 -8.37 -1.25 6.00
N GLU A 54 -9.20 -1.79 6.87
CA GLU A 54 -9.00 -1.74 8.33
C GLU A 54 -7.72 -2.44 8.79
N SER A 55 -7.41 -3.60 8.21
CA SER A 55 -6.21 -4.37 8.55
C SER A 55 -5.86 -5.38 7.46
N TYR A 56 -4.72 -6.07 7.61
CA TYR A 56 -4.33 -7.11 6.67
C TYR A 56 -5.35 -8.25 6.54
N TYR A 57 -6.07 -8.58 7.62
CA TYR A 57 -7.03 -9.68 7.67
C TYR A 57 -8.49 -9.23 7.49
N HIS A 58 -8.74 -7.91 7.50
CA HIS A 58 -10.07 -7.33 7.37
C HIS A 58 -10.09 -6.37 6.19
N THR A 59 -10.77 -6.77 5.11
CA THR A 59 -10.83 -6.04 3.82
C THR A 59 -11.99 -5.05 3.73
N ALA A 60 -12.64 -4.76 4.86
CA ALA A 60 -13.63 -3.70 4.96
C ALA A 60 -13.00 -2.36 4.62
N ASP A 61 -13.73 -1.52 3.89
CA ASP A 61 -13.28 -0.19 3.49
C ASP A 61 -12.96 0.64 4.74
N ALA A 62 -11.80 1.29 4.71
CA ALA A 62 -11.37 2.20 5.76
C ALA A 62 -11.13 3.60 5.19
N GLU A 63 -10.98 4.56 6.09
CA GLU A 63 -10.49 5.87 5.72
C GLU A 63 -8.97 5.85 5.53
N ALA A 64 -8.48 6.83 4.78
CA ALA A 64 -7.05 7.03 4.63
C ALA A 64 -6.40 7.39 5.98
N PRO A 65 -5.13 7.04 6.24
CA PRO A 65 -4.50 7.31 7.53
C PRO A 65 -4.39 8.82 7.80
N THR A 66 -4.96 9.27 8.92
CA THR A 66 -4.92 10.67 9.38
C THR A 66 -4.17 10.85 10.71
N ALA A 67 -3.51 9.79 11.19
CA ALA A 67 -2.88 9.75 12.50
C ALA A 67 -1.87 10.88 12.71
N ARG A 68 -1.92 11.48 13.92
CA ARG A 68 -1.04 12.55 14.40
C ARG A 68 -0.07 12.11 15.49
N THR A 69 0.01 10.80 15.73
CA THR A 69 0.84 10.18 16.75
C THR A 69 1.39 8.83 16.25
N SER A 70 2.50 8.41 16.84
CA SER A 70 3.14 7.11 16.60
C SER A 70 2.47 6.04 17.49
N PRO A 71 2.18 4.83 16.98
CA PRO A 71 2.45 4.37 15.62
C PRO A 71 1.38 4.79 14.60
N ILE A 72 1.81 5.04 13.36
CA ILE A 72 0.92 5.23 12.21
C ILE A 72 0.69 3.88 11.57
N LYS A 73 -0.57 3.47 11.41
CA LYS A 73 -0.95 2.19 10.80
C LYS A 73 -1.81 2.44 9.58
N PHE A 74 -1.55 1.71 8.51
CA PHE A 74 -2.40 1.72 7.33
C PHE A 74 -2.30 0.42 6.57
N CYS A 75 -3.40 0.08 5.92
CA CYS A 75 -3.53 -1.09 5.08
C CYS A 75 -4.31 -0.75 3.83
N THR A 76 -4.00 -1.45 2.75
CA THR A 76 -4.61 -1.27 1.44
C THR A 76 -4.81 -2.62 0.77
N SER A 77 -5.75 -2.68 -0.17
CA SER A 77 -5.95 -3.82 -1.05
C SER A 77 -6.38 -3.40 -2.44
N GLY A 78 -6.33 -4.32 -3.39
CA GLY A 78 -7.14 -4.23 -4.61
C GLY A 78 -8.63 -4.03 -4.32
N ARG A 79 -9.36 -3.51 -5.30
CA ARG A 79 -10.83 -3.38 -5.22
C ARG A 79 -11.49 -4.68 -5.66
N GLU A 80 -12.53 -5.07 -4.93
CA GLU A 80 -13.36 -6.22 -5.31
C GLU A 80 -13.94 -6.01 -6.71
N MET A 81 -14.01 -7.10 -7.49
CA MET A 81 -14.54 -7.11 -8.85
C MET A 81 -13.80 -6.22 -9.86
N SER A 82 -12.67 -5.64 -9.48
CA SER A 82 -11.76 -4.94 -10.38
C SER A 82 -10.43 -5.69 -10.43
N PRO A 83 -9.89 -6.03 -11.61
CA PRO A 83 -8.57 -6.64 -11.78
C PRO A 83 -7.45 -5.64 -11.46
N SER A 84 -7.46 -5.13 -10.23
CA SER A 84 -6.59 -4.06 -9.75
C SER A 84 -5.79 -4.54 -8.55
N GLY A 85 -4.52 -4.16 -8.55
CA GLY A 85 -3.67 -4.28 -7.39
C GLY A 85 -3.89 -3.15 -6.39
N THR A 86 -2.89 -2.87 -5.57
CA THR A 86 -2.82 -1.62 -4.81
C THR A 86 -1.53 -0.88 -5.11
N GLU A 87 -1.65 0.43 -5.32
CA GLU A 87 -0.54 1.32 -5.58
C GLU A 87 -0.79 2.63 -4.84
N GLY A 88 0.24 3.14 -4.18
CA GLY A 88 0.11 4.41 -3.49
C GLY A 88 1.36 4.81 -2.72
N ARG A 89 1.19 5.86 -1.92
CA ARG A 89 2.22 6.36 -1.01
C ARG A 89 1.65 6.99 0.25
N VAL A 90 2.42 6.89 1.32
CA VAL A 90 2.20 7.63 2.58
C VAL A 90 3.48 8.33 2.95
N THR A 91 3.40 9.64 3.16
CA THR A 91 4.51 10.44 3.68
C THR A 91 4.22 10.81 5.12
N VAL A 92 5.24 10.70 5.98
CA VAL A 92 5.21 11.08 7.39
C VAL A 92 6.19 12.23 7.63
N VAL A 93 5.78 13.22 8.44
CA VAL A 93 6.60 14.39 8.81
C VAL A 93 6.64 14.57 10.33
N PRO A 94 7.83 14.73 10.94
CA PRO A 94 7.98 15.10 12.35
C PRO A 94 7.41 16.48 12.66
N LEU A 95 6.74 16.61 13.81
CA LEU A 95 6.27 17.88 14.33
C LEU A 95 7.14 18.48 15.43
N ASN A 96 7.72 17.69 16.34
CA ASN A 96 8.19 18.22 17.62
C ASN A 96 9.63 18.75 17.62
N PHE A 97 10.26 19.02 16.48
CA PHE A 97 11.65 19.46 16.46
C PHE A 97 11.86 20.94 16.12
N GLY A 98 10.80 21.75 16.03
CA GLY A 98 10.94 23.19 15.73
C GLY A 98 11.48 23.48 14.32
N TYR A 99 11.61 22.45 13.48
CA TYR A 99 11.96 22.58 12.07
C TYR A 99 10.67 22.65 11.26
N ASN A 100 10.40 23.84 10.71
CA ASN A 100 9.34 24.09 9.75
C ASN A 100 9.45 23.12 8.58
N SER A 101 8.57 22.12 8.49
CA SER A 101 8.13 21.47 7.24
C SER A 101 9.21 21.06 6.21
N ASP A 102 10.48 20.98 6.62
CA ASP A 102 11.59 20.90 5.68
C ASP A 102 11.50 19.56 4.97
N THR A 103 11.55 19.60 3.64
CA THR A 103 11.36 18.43 2.77
C THR A 103 12.32 17.30 3.11
N ASN A 104 13.46 17.63 3.72
CA ASN A 104 14.53 16.71 4.09
C ASN A 104 14.19 15.84 5.32
N THR A 105 13.15 16.18 6.08
CA THR A 105 12.73 15.40 7.27
C THR A 105 11.61 14.40 6.98
N LYS A 106 11.21 14.25 5.72
CA LYS A 106 10.12 13.37 5.31
C LYS A 106 10.56 11.91 5.26
N PHE A 107 9.68 11.03 5.69
CA PHE A 107 9.78 9.59 5.42
C PHE A 107 8.60 9.18 4.55
N THR A 108 8.86 8.72 3.33
CA THR A 108 7.81 8.26 2.40
C THR A 108 7.94 6.78 2.15
N ILE A 109 6.82 6.07 2.25
CA ILE A 109 6.68 4.70 1.79
C ILE A 109 5.86 4.73 0.51
N GLU A 110 6.43 4.26 -0.58
CA GLU A 110 5.75 4.03 -1.87
C GLU A 110 5.63 2.52 -2.11
N TRP A 111 4.51 2.09 -2.67
CA TRP A 111 4.31 0.70 -3.05
C TRP A 111 3.55 0.60 -4.35
N ASP A 112 3.82 -0.49 -5.07
CA ASP A 112 3.00 -0.97 -6.17
C ASP A 112 2.94 -2.49 -6.09
N ARG A 113 1.72 -3.00 -5.94
CA ARG A 113 1.39 -4.41 -5.94
C ARG A 113 0.29 -4.65 -6.96
N PRO A 114 0.61 -4.72 -8.26
CA PRO A 114 -0.39 -4.87 -9.31
C PRO A 114 -1.04 -6.24 -9.25
N TRP A 115 -2.22 -6.38 -9.88
CA TRP A 115 -2.89 -7.67 -10.02
C TRP A 115 -2.03 -8.70 -10.77
N SER A 116 -1.25 -8.23 -11.74
CA SER A 116 -0.27 -9.02 -12.47
C SER A 116 1.00 -8.20 -12.71
N GLY A 117 2.16 -8.84 -12.66
CA GLY A 117 3.44 -8.21 -12.97
C GLY A 117 4.37 -8.11 -11.77
N ARG A 118 5.35 -7.21 -11.87
CA ARG A 118 6.35 -6.99 -10.82
C ARG A 118 5.77 -6.08 -9.75
N SER A 119 6.22 -6.27 -8.53
CA SER A 119 5.75 -5.49 -7.40
C SER A 119 6.94 -4.92 -6.65
N TYR A 120 6.75 -3.77 -6.03
CA TYR A 120 7.78 -3.14 -5.24
C TYR A 120 7.23 -2.46 -3.99
N VAL A 121 8.13 -2.24 -3.05
CA VAL A 121 7.99 -1.29 -1.96
C VAL A 121 9.29 -0.50 -1.94
N ARG A 122 9.19 0.82 -1.79
CA ARG A 122 10.34 1.73 -1.75
C ARG A 122 10.16 2.72 -0.61
N GLU A 123 11.23 2.92 0.13
CA GLU A 123 11.35 3.95 1.15
C GLU A 123 12.16 5.12 0.60
N ILE A 124 11.71 6.34 0.88
CA ILE A 124 12.40 7.58 0.51
C ILE A 124 12.56 8.41 1.78
N TYR A 125 13.81 8.61 2.19
CA TYR A 125 14.17 9.38 3.38
C TYR A 125 15.63 9.83 3.32
N ASP A 126 15.99 10.80 4.16
CA ASP A 126 17.38 11.21 4.38
C ASP A 126 18.01 10.33 5.48
N GLU A 127 19.04 9.55 5.13
CA GLU A 127 19.78 8.67 6.04
C GLU A 127 20.56 9.43 7.12
N ASN A 128 20.81 10.72 6.91
CA ASN A 128 21.38 11.61 7.93
C ASN A 128 20.34 12.03 8.98
N VAL A 129 19.05 11.88 8.66
CA VAL A 129 17.93 12.26 9.55
C VAL A 129 17.35 11.06 10.28
N TYR A 130 17.30 9.88 9.64
CA TYR A 130 16.72 8.68 10.24
C TYR A 130 17.67 7.49 10.21
N ASP A 131 17.74 6.77 11.33
CA ASP A 131 18.01 5.33 11.30
C ASP A 131 16.69 4.59 11.10
N VAL A 132 16.63 3.74 10.08
CA VAL A 132 15.42 3.01 9.69
C VAL A 132 15.64 1.52 9.87
N GLU A 133 14.89 0.92 10.78
CA GLU A 133 14.78 -0.54 10.90
C GLU A 133 13.49 -0.99 10.22
N LYS A 134 13.63 -1.76 9.13
CA LYS A 134 12.50 -2.37 8.41
C LYS A 134 12.37 -3.84 8.80
N ILE A 135 11.24 -4.19 9.40
CA ILE A 135 10.90 -5.55 9.83
C ILE A 135 9.77 -6.07 8.96
N LYS A 136 9.98 -7.19 8.27
CA LYS A 136 8.93 -7.88 7.51
C LYS A 136 8.13 -8.77 8.48
N LEU A 137 6.84 -8.49 8.62
CA LEU A 137 5.94 -9.21 9.52
C LEU A 137 5.21 -10.37 8.81
N GLY A 138 5.14 -10.31 7.48
CA GLY A 138 4.46 -11.30 6.65
C GLY A 138 4.57 -10.92 5.17
N PRO A 139 3.83 -11.62 4.28
CA PRO A 139 3.67 -11.18 2.90
C PRO A 139 3.10 -9.75 2.89
N TRP A 140 3.82 -8.81 2.28
CA TRP A 140 3.39 -7.41 2.13
C TRP A 140 2.98 -6.69 3.43
N GLN A 141 3.49 -7.15 4.57
CA GLN A 141 3.30 -6.52 5.88
C GLN A 141 4.65 -6.09 6.44
N TYR A 142 4.76 -4.81 6.79
CA TYR A 142 6.00 -4.23 7.27
C TYR A 142 5.80 -3.41 8.55
N ARG A 143 6.79 -3.45 9.43
CA ARG A 143 6.98 -2.49 10.49
C ARG A 143 8.24 -1.68 10.20
N TYR A 144 8.13 -0.37 10.31
CA TYR A 144 9.25 0.56 10.22
C TYR A 144 9.45 1.18 11.60
N ASN A 145 10.64 1.03 12.17
CA ASN A 145 11.06 1.79 13.35
C ASN A 145 12.01 2.88 12.87
N LEU A 146 11.55 4.13 12.91
CA LEU A 146 12.33 5.29 12.54
C LEU A 146 12.90 5.93 13.83
N ILE A 147 14.21 6.04 13.90
CA ILE A 147 14.90 6.71 15.01
C ILE A 147 15.45 8.02 14.45
N TYR A 148 14.93 9.14 14.95
CA TYR A 148 15.37 10.46 14.50
C TYR A 148 16.77 10.77 15.04
N LYS A 149 17.69 11.10 14.13
CA LYS A 149 19.01 11.62 14.44
C LYS A 149 18.92 13.13 14.59
N PRO A 150 19.19 13.70 15.77
CA PRO A 150 19.31 15.15 15.88
C PRO A 150 20.48 15.59 14.97
N LEU A 151 20.20 16.52 14.06
CA LEU A 151 21.24 17.18 13.28
C LEU A 151 22.24 17.81 14.26
N SER A 152 23.53 17.47 14.13
CA SER A 152 24.58 18.13 14.87
C SER A 152 24.57 19.62 14.47
N LYS A 153 24.41 20.50 15.46
CA LYS A 153 24.51 21.94 15.27
C LYS A 153 25.95 22.35 15.00
#